data_AF-A0A5W3NR54-F1
#
_entry.id   AF-A0A5W3NR54-F1
#
_cell.length_a   1.000
_cell.length_b   1.000
_cell.length_c   1.000
_cell.angle_alpha   90.00
_cell.angle_beta   90.00
_cell.angle_gamma   90.00
#
_symmetry.space_group_name_H-M   'P 1'
#
loop_
_entity.id
_entity.type
_entity.pdbx_description
1 polymer ?
#
loop_
_entity_poly.entity_id
_entity_poly.type
_entity_poly.pdbx_seq_one_letter_code
_entity_poly.pdbx_strand_id
1 'polypeptide(L)' 'MKSVKNVTFCGQVTLPAIGQGTWYMGERADQRQREVSALRAGLDLGLRLIDTAEM' A
#
# COMPACT_ATOMS: atom_id res chain seq x y z
N MET A 1 9.50 0.95 -20.39
CA MET A 1 8.75 0.44 -19.22
C MET A 1 9.77 0.03 -18.16
N LYS A 2 9.80 0.65 -16.96
CA LYS A 2 10.75 0.23 -15.91
C LYS A 2 10.31 -1.13 -15.37
N SER A 3 11.27 -2.05 -15.21
CA SER A 3 11.00 -3.39 -14.67
C SER A 3 10.61 -3.28 -13.18
N VAL A 4 9.43 -3.78 -12.83
CA VAL A 4 8.93 -3.80 -11.45
C VAL A 4 9.64 -4.93 -10.70
N LYS A 5 10.34 -4.59 -9.61
CA LYS A 5 10.94 -5.58 -8.71
C LYS A 5 9.84 -6.24 -7.88
N ASN A 6 9.91 -7.55 -7.70
CA ASN A 6 8.95 -8.33 -6.94
C ASN A 6 9.64 -9.08 -5.79
N VAL A 7 8.86 -9.42 -4.76
CA VAL A 7 9.25 -10.25 -3.62
C VAL A 7 8.22 -11.37 -3.45
N THR A 8 8.68 -12.59 -3.17
CA THR A 8 7.81 -13.73 -2.86
C THR A 8 7.68 -13.89 -1.36
N PHE A 9 6.47 -13.70 -0.84
CA PHE A 9 6.11 -13.85 0.56
C PHE A 9 5.73 -15.30 0.85
N CYS A 10 6.36 -15.88 1.89
CA CYS A 10 6.15 -17.26 2.35
C CYS A 10 6.23 -18.34 1.25
N GLY A 11 6.90 -18.06 0.12
CA GLY A 11 6.95 -18.95 -1.03
C GLY A 11 5.64 -19.08 -1.83
N GLN A 12 4.58 -18.34 -1.48
CA GLN A 12 3.23 -18.54 -2.02
C GLN A 12 2.71 -17.35 -2.84
N VAL A 13 3.05 -16.11 -2.44
CA VAL A 13 2.49 -14.91 -3.07
C VAL A 13 3.61 -14.00 -3.54
N THR A 14 3.63 -13.68 -4.83
CA THR A 14 4.58 -12.70 -5.40
C THR A 14 3.90 -11.34 -5.58
N LEU A 15 4.43 -10.34 -4.89
CA LEU A 15 3.94 -8.96 -4.90
C LEU A 15 5.05 -8.00 -5.33
N PRO A 16 4.72 -6.78 -5.79
CA PRO A 16 5.70 -5.73 -5.97
C PRO A 16 6.52 -5.52 -4.69
N ALA A 17 7.81 -5.26 -4.84
CA ALA A 17 8.74 -5.04 -3.73
C ALA A 17 8.45 -3.74 -2.94
N ILE A 18 7.52 -2.92 -3.44
CA ILE A 18 7.05 -1.69 -2.80
C ILE A 18 5.56 -1.88 -2.47
N GLY A 19 5.19 -1.53 -1.23
CA GLY A 19 3.80 -1.51 -0.74
C GLY A 19 3.40 -0.14 -0.21
N GLN A 20 2.30 -0.09 0.54
CA GLN A 20 1.72 1.13 1.11
C GLN A 20 1.48 0.96 2.62
N GLY A 21 2.21 1.69 3.46
CA GLY A 21 2.00 1.68 4.91
C GLY A 21 0.96 2.69 5.35
N THR A 22 0.19 2.38 6.41
CA THR A 22 -0.88 3.24 6.92
C THR A 22 -0.61 3.87 8.28
N TRP A 23 0.61 3.74 8.84
CA TRP A 23 0.93 4.43 10.09
C TRP A 23 0.76 5.96 9.94
N TYR A 24 0.15 6.61 10.93
CA TYR A 24 -0.35 8.00 10.92
C TYR A 24 -1.57 8.31 10.03
N MET A 25 -2.14 7.34 9.29
CA MET A 25 -3.42 7.54 8.62
C MET A 25 -4.57 7.32 9.61
N GLY A 26 -5.66 8.06 9.46
CA GLY A 26 -6.85 7.92 10.32
C GLY A 26 -6.81 8.78 11.60
N GLU A 27 -5.69 9.44 11.89
CA GLU A 27 -5.52 10.36 13.03
C GLU A 27 -6.43 11.59 12.95
N ARG A 28 -6.78 12.00 11.72
CA ARG A 28 -7.53 13.22 11.47
C ARG A 28 -8.66 12.98 10.49
N ALA A 29 -9.89 13.19 10.96
CA ALA A 29 -11.10 12.95 10.17
C ALA A 29 -11.15 13.79 8.88
N ASP A 30 -10.60 15.01 8.90
CA ASP A 30 -10.50 15.89 7.73
C ASP A 30 -9.54 15.37 6.65
N GLN A 31 -8.62 14.45 6.98
CA GLN A 31 -7.68 13.84 6.05
C GLN A 31 -8.17 12.54 5.42
N ARG A 32 -9.26 11.95 5.93
CA ARG A 32 -9.76 10.63 5.51
C ARG A 32 -9.88 10.47 3.99
N GLN A 33 -10.46 11.44 3.29
CA GLN A 33 -10.64 11.36 1.83
C GLN A 33 -9.30 11.36 1.09
N ARG A 34 -8.32 12.10 1.60
CA ARG A 34 -6.97 12.18 1.04
C ARG A 34 -6.21 10.88 1.25
N GLU A 35 -6.27 10.30 2.45
CA GLU A 35 -5.63 9.02 2.79
C GLU A 35 -6.20 7.88 1.94
N VAL A 36 -7.53 7.79 1.83
CA VAL A 36 -8.19 6.80 0.96
C VAL A 36 -7.78 6.98 -0.50
N SER A 37 -7.69 8.23 -0.97
CA SER A 37 -7.25 8.51 -2.35
C SER A 37 -5.80 8.12 -2.58
N ALA A 38 -4.91 8.29 -1.58
CA ALA A 38 -3.53 7.85 -1.66
C ALA A 38 -3.41 6.33 -1.81
N LEU A 39 -4.16 5.56 -1.00
CA LEU A 39 -4.18 4.10 -1.09
C LEU A 39 -4.70 3.60 -2.44
N ARG A 40 -5.76 4.23 -2.96
CA ARG A 40 -6.32 3.93 -4.29
C ARG A 40 -5.32 4.22 -5.40
N ALA A 41 -4.64 5.36 -5.36
CA ALA A 41 -3.63 5.70 -6.35
C ALA A 41 -2.50 4.64 -6.41
N GLY A 42 -2.07 4.11 -5.26
CA GLY A 42 -1.11 3.01 -5.25
C GLY A 42 -1.65 1.73 -5.88
N LEU A 43 -2.92 1.38 -5.62
CA LEU A 43 -3.58 0.24 -6.27
C LEU A 43 -3.66 0.41 -7.79
N ASP A 44 -4.00 1.61 -8.27
CA ASP A 44 -4.06 1.94 -9.71
C ASP A 44 -2.68 1.83 -10.37
N LEU A 45 -1.60 2.10 -9.62
CA LEU A 45 -0.20 1.90 -10.03
C LEU A 45 0.29 0.45 -9.84
N GLY A 46 -0.56 -0.45 -9.35
CA GLY A 46 -0.26 -1.88 -9.18
C GLY A 46 0.38 -2.26 -7.85
N LEU A 47 0.46 -1.35 -6.87
CA LEU A 47 0.96 -1.63 -5.51
C LEU A 47 -0.13 -2.35 -4.70
N ARG A 48 0.08 -3.64 -4.42
CA ARG A 48 -0.96 -4.52 -3.85
C ARG A 48 -0.77 -4.87 -2.37
N LEU A 49 0.40 -4.60 -1.80
CA LEU A 49 0.65 -4.78 -0.37
C LEU A 49 0.23 -3.51 0.38
N ILE A 50 -0.71 -3.62 1.32
CA ILE A 50 -1.08 -2.55 2.25
C ILE A 50 -0.78 -3.05 3.67
N ASP A 51 0.00 -2.28 4.42
CA ASP A 51 0.47 -2.60 5.76
C ASP A 51 -0.22 -1.69 6.80
N THR A 52 -0.81 -2.29 7.83
CA THR A 52 -1.61 -1.62 8.86
C THR A 52 -1.57 -2.37 10.20
N ALA A 53 -2.09 -1.79 11.28
CA ALA A 53 -2.12 -2.37 12.61
C ALA A 53 -3.32 -1.88 13.44
N GLU A 54 -3.56 -2.52 14.59
CA GLU A 54 -4.62 -2.14 15.56
C GLU A 54 -4.21 -1.02 16.54
N MET A 55 -2.90 -0.75 16.65
CA MET A 55 -2.29 0.25 17.54
C MET A 55 -2.44 1.67 17.00
#